data_AF-A0A0F9EKT1-F1
#
_entry.id   AF-A0A0F9EKT1-F1
#
_cell.length_a   1.000
_cell.length_b   1.000
_cell.length_c   1.000
_cell.angle_alpha   90.00
_cell.angle_beta   90.00
_cell.angle_gamma   90.00
#
_symmetry.space_group_name_H-M   'P 1'
#
loop_
_entity.id
_entity.type
_entity.pdbx_description
1 polymer ?
#
loop_
_entity_poly.entity_id
_entity_poly.type
_entity_poly.pdbx_seq_one_letter_code
_entity_poly.pdbx_strand_id
1 'polypeptide(L)'
;SGTPQGDTLEVSLEPGTMSVMPPNKRVEFSAPPDSGDAPALAAHTLRAMAAGVGLTYEQLTGDYSQVNYSSQRAAMLEFRRFCEAVQHHTVVFQFCRPVWDAFMRWQVMQGTVSARDYLDPRSGLMTAKWLPPSWPWADPLKDAKAAILEMNANLRSRADIIAERGYDVEEIDRQIAADTARAERLNIAPKLKESAADAS
;
A
#
# COMPACT_ATOMS: atom_id res chain seq x y z
N SER A 1 2.26 -46.53 -50.50
CA SER A 1 1.86 -47.77 -51.21
C SER A 1 1.88 -48.91 -50.22
N GLY A 2 0.71 -49.44 -49.84
CA GLY A 2 0.61 -50.58 -48.93
C GLY A 2 0.30 -51.84 -49.72
N THR A 3 1.04 -52.91 -49.46
CA THR A 3 0.74 -54.26 -49.97
C THR A 3 -0.38 -54.90 -49.13
N PRO A 4 -1.38 -55.54 -49.75
CA PRO A 4 -2.46 -56.19 -49.00
C PRO A 4 -2.00 -57.54 -48.45
N GLN A 5 -2.18 -57.75 -47.15
CA GLN A 5 -2.01 -59.06 -46.52
C GLN A 5 -3.17 -59.32 -45.55
N GLY A 6 -4.09 -60.21 -45.95
CA GLY A 6 -5.22 -60.66 -45.13
C GLY A 6 -6.37 -59.64 -45.01
N ASP A 7 -7.56 -60.14 -44.67
CA ASP A 7 -8.86 -59.42 -44.57
C ASP A 7 -8.93 -58.37 -43.44
N THR A 8 -7.76 -57.93 -42.94
CA THR A 8 -7.63 -56.92 -41.89
C THR A 8 -6.52 -55.95 -42.29
N LEU A 9 -6.94 -54.79 -42.81
CA LEU A 9 -6.04 -53.65 -43.04
C LEU A 9 -5.70 -53.01 -41.69
N GLU A 10 -4.48 -53.20 -41.19
CA GLU A 10 -3.94 -52.37 -40.11
C GLU A 10 -3.62 -50.98 -40.67
N VAL A 11 -4.51 -50.03 -40.41
CA VAL A 11 -4.32 -48.62 -40.78
C VAL A 11 -3.79 -47.87 -39.57
N SER A 12 -2.52 -47.47 -39.62
CA SER A 12 -1.95 -46.47 -38.70
C SER A 12 -2.55 -45.10 -39.02
N LEU A 13 -3.00 -44.38 -38.00
CA LEU A 13 -3.61 -43.05 -38.12
C LEU A 13 -2.52 -42.00 -37.93
N GLU A 14 -2.00 -41.45 -39.03
CA GLU A 14 -1.07 -40.32 -39.01
C GLU A 14 -1.81 -39.00 -39.31
N PRO A 15 -1.39 -37.86 -38.72
CA PRO A 15 -2.06 -36.58 -38.96
C PRO A 15 -2.04 -36.22 -40.45
N GLY A 16 -3.21 -36.11 -41.07
CA GLY A 16 -3.37 -35.74 -42.48
C GLY A 16 -3.58 -36.91 -43.45
N THR A 17 -3.61 -38.16 -42.98
CA THR A 17 -3.91 -39.33 -43.83
C THR A 17 -5.40 -39.63 -43.88
N MET A 18 -5.96 -39.84 -45.07
CA MET A 18 -7.37 -40.24 -45.26
C MET A 18 -7.48 -41.76 -45.34
N SER A 19 -8.12 -42.38 -44.35
CA SER A 19 -8.37 -43.83 -44.34
C SER A 19 -9.59 -44.18 -45.19
N VAL A 20 -9.46 -45.19 -46.07
CA VAL A 20 -10.57 -45.71 -46.87
C VAL A 20 -11.39 -46.64 -45.99
N MET A 21 -12.64 -46.26 -45.72
CA MET A 21 -13.54 -47.05 -44.87
C MET A 21 -14.49 -47.94 -45.68
N PRO A 22 -14.90 -49.10 -45.12
CA PRO A 22 -15.98 -49.91 -45.66
C PRO A 22 -17.29 -49.11 -45.79
N PRO A 23 -18.15 -49.43 -46.78
CA PRO A 23 -19.44 -48.77 -46.95
C PRO A 23 -20.27 -48.87 -45.66
N ASN A 24 -20.97 -47.78 -45.32
CA ASN A 24 -21.79 -47.57 -44.10
C ASN A 24 -21.04 -47.37 -42.76
N LYS A 25 -19.74 -47.08 -42.74
CA LYS A 25 -19.06 -46.61 -41.52
C LYS A 25 -18.81 -45.09 -41.54
N ARG A 26 -18.97 -44.42 -40.40
CA ARG A 26 -18.75 -42.97 -40.22
C ARG A 26 -17.56 -42.75 -39.28
N VAL A 27 -16.64 -41.88 -39.66
CA VAL A 27 -15.61 -41.37 -38.73
C VAL A 27 -16.26 -40.25 -37.93
N GLU A 28 -16.32 -40.41 -36.62
CA GLU A 28 -16.59 -39.32 -35.70
C GLU A 28 -15.26 -38.85 -35.13
N PHE A 29 -14.87 -37.62 -35.44
CA PHE A 29 -13.73 -36.99 -34.80
C PHE A 29 -14.18 -36.50 -33.43
N SER A 30 -13.57 -37.01 -32.36
CA SER A 30 -13.76 -36.42 -31.03
C SER A 30 -13.19 -35.01 -31.04
N ALA A 31 -14.04 -34.00 -30.86
CA ALA A 31 -13.61 -32.68 -30.46
C ALA A 31 -13.41 -32.73 -28.93
N PRO A 32 -12.17 -32.76 -28.42
CA PRO A 32 -11.97 -32.63 -26.98
C PRO A 32 -12.59 -31.30 -26.54
N PRO A 33 -13.32 -31.26 -25.41
CA PRO A 33 -13.86 -30.01 -24.90
C PRO A 33 -12.71 -29.03 -24.72
N ASP A 34 -12.90 -27.80 -25.20
CA ASP A 34 -11.94 -26.72 -24.95
C ASP A 34 -11.67 -26.66 -23.45
N SER A 35 -10.41 -26.54 -23.07
CA SER A 35 -10.01 -26.49 -21.66
C SER A 35 -10.68 -25.27 -21.04
N GLY A 36 -11.81 -25.49 -20.37
CA GLY A 36 -12.71 -24.44 -19.93
C GLY A 36 -11.99 -23.40 -19.06
N ASP A 37 -12.23 -22.13 -19.38
CA ASP A 37 -11.97 -20.92 -18.60
C ASP A 37 -10.65 -20.90 -17.79
N ALA A 38 -9.53 -21.18 -18.45
CA ALA A 38 -8.20 -21.02 -17.87
C ALA A 38 -7.97 -19.62 -17.23
N PRO A 39 -8.48 -18.50 -17.78
CA PRO A 39 -8.40 -17.19 -17.14
C PRO A 39 -9.12 -17.12 -15.79
N ALA A 40 -10.32 -17.71 -15.65
CA ALA A 40 -11.00 -17.74 -14.35
C ALA A 40 -10.25 -18.56 -13.32
N LEU A 41 -9.69 -19.71 -13.71
CA LEU A 41 -8.86 -20.52 -12.80
C LEU A 41 -7.63 -19.76 -12.31
N ALA A 42 -6.94 -19.06 -13.22
CA ALA A 42 -5.79 -18.23 -12.88
C ALA A 42 -6.20 -17.11 -11.91
N ALA A 43 -7.31 -16.42 -12.19
CA ALA A 43 -7.82 -15.35 -11.33
C ALA A 43 -8.24 -15.87 -9.94
N HIS A 44 -8.87 -17.05 -9.84
CA HIS A 44 -9.19 -17.68 -8.56
C HIS A 44 -7.94 -18.05 -7.77
N THR A 45 -6.93 -18.61 -8.45
CA THR A 45 -5.66 -18.98 -7.82
C THR A 45 -4.92 -17.75 -7.28
N LEU A 46 -4.85 -16.68 -8.06
CA LEU A 46 -4.23 -15.41 -7.64
C LEU A 46 -4.98 -14.76 -6.49
N ARG A 47 -6.32 -14.85 -6.44
CA ARG A 47 -7.11 -14.40 -5.29
C ARG A 47 -6.82 -15.20 -4.02
N ALA A 48 -6.68 -16.52 -4.13
CA ALA A 48 -6.32 -17.37 -3.00
C ALA A 48 -4.90 -17.05 -2.48
N MET A 49 -3.95 -16.81 -3.38
CA MET A 49 -2.60 -16.36 -3.03
C MET A 49 -2.64 -14.98 -2.33
N ALA A 50 -3.40 -14.03 -2.86
CA ALA A 50 -3.56 -12.70 -2.30
C ALA A 50 -4.11 -12.76 -0.86
N ALA A 51 -5.14 -13.57 -0.63
CA ALA A 51 -5.70 -13.82 0.70
C ALA A 51 -4.67 -14.44 1.67
N GLY A 52 -3.79 -15.33 1.19
CA GLY A 52 -2.73 -15.94 2.00
C GLY A 52 -1.62 -14.97 2.41
N VAL A 53 -1.27 -14.02 1.54
CA VAL A 53 -0.22 -13.00 1.82
C VAL A 53 -0.79 -11.78 2.56
N GLY A 54 -2.11 -11.59 2.57
CA GLY A 54 -2.76 -10.42 3.17
C GLY A 54 -2.73 -9.19 2.26
N LEU A 55 -2.64 -9.40 0.94
CA LEU A 55 -2.75 -8.36 -0.08
C LEU A 55 -4.07 -8.48 -0.81
N THR A 56 -4.51 -7.40 -1.43
CA THR A 56 -5.67 -7.46 -2.33
C THR A 56 -5.25 -8.04 -3.68
N TYR A 57 -6.19 -8.61 -4.44
CA TYR A 57 -5.90 -9.17 -5.77
C TYR A 57 -5.23 -8.13 -6.67
N GLU A 58 -5.70 -6.88 -6.61
CA GLU A 58 -5.21 -5.77 -7.42
C GLU A 58 -3.79 -5.37 -7.03
N GLN A 59 -3.45 -5.38 -5.74
CA GLN A 59 -2.08 -5.12 -5.27
C GLN A 59 -1.12 -6.23 -5.68
N LEU A 60 -1.58 -7.49 -5.68
CA LEU A 60 -0.76 -8.63 -6.04
C LEU A 60 -0.51 -8.72 -7.56
N THR A 61 -1.55 -8.43 -8.36
CA THR A 61 -1.53 -8.66 -9.81
C THR A 61 -1.31 -7.39 -10.64
N GLY A 62 -1.57 -6.22 -10.06
CA GLY A 62 -1.60 -4.94 -10.78
C GLY A 62 -2.86 -4.75 -11.66
N ASP A 63 -3.80 -5.69 -11.66
CA ASP A 63 -5.03 -5.60 -12.45
C ASP A 63 -6.13 -4.90 -11.66
N TYR A 64 -6.46 -3.66 -12.06
CA TYR A 64 -7.52 -2.84 -11.48
C TYR A 64 -8.79 -2.79 -12.36
N SER A 65 -8.91 -3.64 -13.37
CA SER A 65 -9.99 -3.57 -14.37
C SER A 65 -11.40 -3.76 -13.80
N GLN A 66 -11.54 -4.49 -12.70
CA GLN A 66 -12.83 -4.83 -12.08
C GLN A 66 -13.10 -4.08 -10.76
N VAL A 67 -12.35 -3.01 -10.49
CA VAL A 67 -12.41 -2.30 -9.21
C VAL A 67 -13.08 -0.94 -9.34
N ASN A 68 -14.05 -0.68 -8.47
CA ASN A 68 -14.64 0.65 -8.31
C ASN A 68 -13.95 1.41 -7.17
N TYR A 69 -14.11 2.73 -7.15
CA TYR A 69 -13.45 3.59 -6.16
C TYR A 69 -13.76 3.19 -4.70
N SER A 70 -15.00 2.80 -4.41
CA SER A 70 -15.42 2.43 -3.05
C SER A 70 -14.81 1.10 -2.60
N SER A 71 -14.75 0.09 -3.47
CA SER A 71 -14.13 -1.20 -3.15
C SER A 71 -12.61 -1.07 -3.04
N GLN A 72 -11.98 -0.25 -3.89
CA GLN A 72 -10.55 0.05 -3.78
C GLN A 72 -10.21 0.72 -2.45
N ARG A 73 -11.04 1.70 -2.02
CA ARG A 73 -10.86 2.39 -0.75
C ARG A 73 -10.97 1.44 0.44
N ALA A 74 -11.96 0.56 0.44
CA ALA A 74 -12.13 -0.44 1.50
C ALA A 74 -10.93 -1.40 1.57
N ALA A 75 -10.52 -1.91 0.41
CA ALA A 75 -9.37 -2.79 0.25
C ALA A 75 -8.06 -2.16 0.75
N MET A 76 -7.78 -0.91 0.38
CA MET A 76 -6.60 -0.18 0.88
C MET A 76 -6.66 0.07 2.39
N LEU A 77 -7.84 0.33 2.95
CA LEU A 77 -7.98 0.58 4.39
C LEU A 77 -7.60 -0.66 5.21
N GLU A 78 -8.01 -1.84 4.78
CA GLU A 78 -7.64 -3.09 5.45
C GLU A 78 -6.12 -3.35 5.37
N PHE A 79 -5.53 -3.16 4.19
CA PHE A 79 -4.08 -3.27 4.02
C PHE A 79 -3.31 -2.27 4.89
N ARG A 80 -3.78 -1.01 4.98
CA ARG A 80 -3.15 0.01 5.85
C ARG A 80 -3.18 -0.42 7.32
N ARG A 81 -4.32 -0.94 7.81
CA ARG A 81 -4.43 -1.44 9.19
C ARG A 81 -3.44 -2.58 9.46
N PHE A 82 -3.24 -3.48 8.49
CA PHE A 82 -2.22 -4.53 8.59
C PHE A 82 -0.81 -3.94 8.69
N CYS A 83 -0.46 -3.01 7.78
CA CYS A 83 0.83 -2.34 7.79
C CYS A 83 1.09 -1.57 9.10
N GLU A 84 0.10 -0.82 9.60
CA GLU A 84 0.19 -0.09 10.86
C GLU A 84 0.41 -1.04 12.05
N ALA A 85 -0.28 -2.18 12.07
CA ALA A 85 -0.07 -3.19 13.11
C ALA A 85 1.37 -3.73 13.07
N VAL A 86 1.89 -4.09 11.90
CA VAL A 86 3.28 -4.54 11.74
C VAL A 86 4.26 -3.43 12.15
N GLN A 87 4.02 -2.20 11.71
CA GLN A 87 4.89 -1.07 12.01
C GLN A 87 4.95 -0.78 13.52
N HIS A 88 3.81 -0.69 14.21
CA HIS A 88 3.79 -0.36 15.63
C HIS A 88 4.15 -1.54 16.54
N HIS A 89 3.69 -2.75 16.23
CA HIS A 89 3.92 -3.91 17.10
C HIS A 89 5.23 -4.65 16.81
N THR A 90 5.74 -4.57 15.59
CA THR A 90 6.99 -5.26 15.22
C THR A 90 8.12 -4.25 15.07
N VAL A 91 8.02 -3.33 14.12
CA VAL A 91 9.16 -2.44 13.79
C VAL A 91 9.47 -1.49 14.95
N VAL A 92 8.48 -0.76 15.44
CA VAL A 92 8.68 0.18 16.55
C VAL A 92 9.11 -0.56 17.81
N PHE A 93 8.42 -1.65 18.16
CA PHE A 93 8.66 -2.35 19.42
C PHE A 93 9.99 -3.12 19.44
N GLN A 94 10.28 -3.88 18.37
CA GLN A 94 11.43 -4.79 18.33
C GLN A 94 12.69 -4.16 17.75
N PHE A 95 12.58 -3.11 16.93
CA PHE A 95 13.73 -2.46 16.31
C PHE A 95 13.96 -1.05 16.83
N CYS A 96 12.98 -0.16 16.69
CA CYS A 96 13.19 1.25 16.98
C CYS A 96 13.46 1.53 18.47
N ARG A 97 12.71 0.88 19.39
CA ARG A 97 12.91 1.06 20.83
C ARG A 97 14.29 0.59 21.32
N PRO A 98 14.79 -0.61 20.97
CA PRO A 98 16.14 -1.01 21.33
C PRO A 98 17.24 -0.10 20.77
N VAL A 99 17.05 0.38 19.53
CA VAL A 99 17.99 1.34 18.91
C VAL A 99 17.99 2.67 19.68
N TRP A 100 16.82 3.17 20.07
CA TRP A 100 16.70 4.39 20.88
C TRP A 100 17.38 4.24 22.24
N ASP A 101 17.16 3.12 22.93
CA ASP A 101 17.82 2.87 24.21
C ASP A 101 19.34 2.77 24.06
N ALA A 102 19.85 2.08 23.04
CA ALA A 102 21.29 2.01 22.76
C ALA A 102 21.89 3.40 22.46
N PHE A 103 21.18 4.21 21.68
CA PHE A 103 21.57 5.59 21.40
C PHE A 103 21.60 6.43 22.69
N MET A 104 20.57 6.37 23.52
CA MET A 104 20.53 7.11 24.79
C MET A 104 21.64 6.68 25.75
N ARG A 105 21.94 5.37 25.83
CA ARG A 105 23.08 4.87 26.62
C ARG A 105 24.40 5.44 26.13
N TRP A 106 24.60 5.53 24.82
CA TRP A 106 25.78 6.16 24.24
C TRP A 106 25.88 7.64 24.65
N GLN A 107 24.78 8.39 24.59
CA GLN A 107 24.75 9.80 25.01
C GLN A 107 25.10 10.00 26.49
N VAL A 108 24.75 9.03 27.36
CA VAL A 108 25.16 9.02 28.77
C VAL A 108 26.65 8.76 28.92
N MET A 109 27.19 7.79 28.18
CA MET A 109 28.63 7.49 28.19
C MET A 109 29.48 8.66 27.70
N GLN A 110 28.96 9.45 26.77
CA GLN A 110 29.57 10.68 26.29
C GLN A 110 29.43 11.87 27.26
N GLY A 111 28.63 11.71 28.32
CA GLY A 111 28.36 12.77 29.30
C GLY A 111 27.42 13.87 28.81
N THR A 112 26.83 13.75 27.61
CA THR A 112 25.83 14.70 27.09
C THR A 112 24.52 14.61 27.88
N VAL A 113 24.15 13.39 28.30
CA VAL A 113 22.97 13.13 29.13
C VAL A 113 23.45 12.68 30.51
N SER A 114 22.88 13.26 31.57
CA SER A 114 23.18 12.86 32.93
C SER A 114 22.72 11.41 33.18
N ALA A 115 23.58 10.59 33.77
CA ALA A 115 23.22 9.23 34.20
C ALA A 115 22.04 9.23 35.19
N ARG A 116 21.91 10.30 35.99
CA ARG A 116 20.77 10.46 36.89
C ARG A 116 19.45 10.59 36.13
N ASP A 117 19.43 11.39 35.07
CA ASP A 117 18.23 11.65 34.29
C ASP A 117 17.87 10.44 33.43
N TYR A 118 18.87 9.74 32.89
CA TYR A 118 18.67 8.48 32.17
C TYR A 118 18.00 7.39 33.03
N LEU A 119 18.34 7.32 34.32
CA LEU A 119 17.76 6.35 35.26
C LEU A 119 16.42 6.80 35.85
N ASP A 120 16.07 8.09 35.77
CA ASP A 120 14.80 8.61 36.27
C ASP A 120 13.67 8.33 35.26
N PRO A 121 12.66 7.51 35.60
CA PRO A 121 11.51 7.27 34.72
C PRO A 121 10.71 8.54 34.39
N ARG A 122 10.84 9.59 35.21
CA ARG A 122 10.15 10.87 35.03
C ARG A 122 10.85 11.81 34.05
N SER A 123 12.08 11.52 33.64
CA SER A 123 12.82 12.34 32.68
C SER A 123 12.19 12.32 31.29
N GLY A 124 11.37 11.30 30.98
CA GLY A 124 10.73 11.15 29.68
C GLY A 124 11.68 10.75 28.55
N LEU A 125 12.98 10.59 28.83
CA LEU A 125 14.02 10.31 27.83
C LEU A 125 13.80 9.00 27.07
N MET A 126 13.11 8.03 27.70
CA MET A 126 12.76 6.75 27.06
C MET A 126 11.42 6.77 26.32
N THR A 127 10.62 7.82 26.50
CA THR A 127 9.29 7.94 25.92
C THR A 127 9.36 8.65 24.56
N ALA A 128 10.05 8.02 23.61
CA ALA A 128 10.09 8.53 22.23
C ALA A 128 8.71 8.37 21.56
N LYS A 129 8.23 9.43 20.91
CA LYS A 129 7.04 9.38 20.05
C LYS A 129 7.44 8.87 18.67
N TRP A 130 6.85 7.77 18.24
CA TRP A 130 7.10 7.17 16.92
C TRP A 130 6.01 7.60 15.95
N LEU A 131 6.39 8.42 14.97
CA LEU A 131 5.49 8.99 13.97
C LEU A 131 5.77 8.35 12.60
N PRO A 132 4.94 7.39 12.15
CA PRO A 132 4.98 6.90 10.78
C PRO A 132 4.77 8.04 9.76
N PRO A 133 5.29 7.89 8.54
CA PRO A 133 4.83 8.72 7.44
C PRO A 133 3.33 8.48 7.19
N SER A 134 2.59 9.56 6.91
CA SER A 134 1.16 9.46 6.60
C SER A 134 0.92 8.80 5.24
N TRP A 135 -0.20 8.10 5.12
CA TRP A 135 -0.61 7.48 3.88
C TRP A 135 -1.30 8.50 2.97
N PRO A 136 -0.70 8.89 1.83
CA PRO A 136 -1.34 9.84 0.94
C PRO A 136 -2.70 9.31 0.48
N TRP A 137 -3.70 10.18 0.57
CA TRP A 137 -5.03 9.94 0.03
C TRP A 137 -5.07 10.30 -1.46
N ALA A 138 -5.95 9.64 -2.22
CA ALA A 138 -6.07 9.86 -3.67
C ALA A 138 -6.50 11.30 -4.03
N ASP A 139 -7.14 12.01 -3.10
CA ASP A 139 -7.60 13.39 -3.26
C ASP A 139 -6.87 14.29 -2.22
N PRO A 140 -5.80 15.00 -2.63
CA PRO A 140 -5.02 15.87 -1.74
C PRO A 140 -5.85 17.02 -1.13
N LEU A 141 -6.89 17.49 -1.83
CA LEU A 141 -7.69 18.62 -1.38
C LEU A 141 -8.59 18.21 -0.21
N LYS A 142 -9.22 17.03 -0.31
CA LYS A 142 -10.05 16.49 0.78
C LYS A 142 -9.21 16.18 2.01
N ASP A 143 -8.02 15.64 1.82
CA ASP A 143 -7.09 15.35 2.91
C ASP A 143 -6.65 16.63 3.65
N ALA A 144 -6.25 17.66 2.91
CA ALA A 144 -5.89 18.96 3.49
C ALA A 144 -7.05 19.61 4.25
N LYS A 145 -8.27 19.56 3.69
CA LYS A 145 -9.47 20.08 4.37
C LYS A 145 -9.80 19.30 5.64
N ALA A 146 -9.68 17.98 5.61
CA ALA A 146 -9.88 17.13 6.79
C ALA A 146 -8.86 17.46 7.89
N ALA A 147 -7.58 17.61 7.54
CA ALA A 147 -6.54 17.99 8.50
C ALA A 147 -6.79 19.36 9.15
N ILE A 148 -7.26 20.36 8.39
CA ILE A 148 -7.64 21.67 8.94
C ILE A 148 -8.84 21.54 9.87
N LEU A 149 -9.83 20.72 9.52
CA LEU A 149 -11.01 20.50 10.36
C LEU A 149 -10.64 19.80 11.68
N GLU A 150 -9.79 18.77 11.62
CA GLU A 150 -9.27 18.07 12.82
C GLU A 150 -8.48 19.02 13.74
N MET A 151 -7.67 19.89 13.15
CA MET A 151 -6.93 20.92 13.88
C MET A 151 -7.87 21.92 14.56
N ASN A 152 -8.88 22.41 13.84
CA ASN A 152 -9.88 23.34 14.38
C ASN A 152 -10.76 22.69 15.47
N ALA A 153 -10.97 21.38 15.38
CA ALA A 153 -11.68 20.59 16.39
C ALA A 153 -10.81 20.20 17.60
N ASN A 154 -9.53 20.62 17.65
CA ASN A 154 -8.54 20.22 18.67
C ASN A 154 -8.32 18.70 18.78
N LEU A 155 -8.57 17.96 17.70
CA LEU A 155 -8.31 16.52 17.64
C LEU A 155 -6.86 16.22 17.27
N ARG A 156 -6.17 17.19 16.64
CA ARG A 156 -4.83 17.03 16.12
C ARG A 156 -4.04 18.33 16.16
N SER A 157 -2.75 18.26 16.47
CA SER A 157 -1.89 19.44 16.49
C SER A 157 -1.29 19.71 15.11
N ARG A 158 -0.95 20.98 14.84
CA ARG A 158 -0.20 21.36 13.63
C ARG A 158 1.16 20.65 13.56
N ALA A 159 1.80 20.46 14.71
CA ALA A 159 3.06 19.76 14.82
C ALA A 159 2.95 18.31 14.31
N ASP A 160 1.88 17.61 14.68
CA ASP A 160 1.64 16.24 14.24
C ASP A 160 1.43 16.15 12.72
N ILE A 161 0.68 17.08 12.14
CA ILE A 161 0.43 17.14 10.69
C ILE A 161 1.73 17.34 9.90
N ILE A 162 2.63 18.19 10.39
CA ILE A 162 3.91 18.48 9.73
C ILE A 162 4.87 17.31 9.89
N ALA A 163 4.96 16.73 11.09
CA ALA A 163 5.82 15.59 11.38
C ALA A 163 5.42 14.34 10.60
N GLU A 164 4.12 14.09 10.43
CA GLU A 164 3.60 13.00 9.58
C GLU A 164 3.98 13.13 8.10
N ARG A 165 4.27 14.35 7.64
CA ARG A 165 4.80 14.60 6.28
C ARG A 165 6.33 14.46 6.21
N GLY A 166 6.98 14.14 7.33
CA GLY A 166 8.43 13.94 7.43
C GLY A 166 9.24 15.21 7.65
N TYR A 167 8.61 16.31 8.04
CA TYR A 167 9.29 17.59 8.26
C TYR A 167 9.41 17.92 9.75
N ASP A 168 10.47 18.64 10.11
CA ASP A 168 10.62 19.21 11.46
C ASP A 168 9.76 20.47 11.60
N VAL A 169 8.93 20.49 12.65
CA VAL A 169 8.02 21.58 12.96
C VAL A 169 8.78 22.86 13.28
N GLU A 170 9.89 22.77 14.01
CA GLU A 170 10.69 23.93 14.40
C GLU A 170 11.38 24.55 13.18
N GLU A 171 11.75 23.73 12.20
CA GLU A 171 12.28 24.21 10.92
C GLU A 171 11.19 24.92 10.11
N ILE A 172 10.02 24.30 9.96
CA ILE A 172 8.90 24.90 9.23
C ILE A 172 8.46 26.22 9.88
N ASP A 173 8.44 26.31 11.22
CA ASP A 173 8.10 27.53 11.93
C ASP A 173 9.10 28.65 11.68
N ARG A 174 10.40 28.32 11.68
CA ARG A 174 11.45 29.28 11.31
C ARG A 174 11.31 29.75 9.86
N GLN A 175 11.01 28.84 8.94
CA GLN A 175 10.81 29.17 7.53
C GLN A 175 9.60 30.09 7.34
N ILE A 176 8.45 29.76 7.95
CA ILE A 176 7.24 30.59 7.87
C ILE A 176 7.46 31.97 8.47
N ALA A 177 8.16 32.07 9.61
CA ALA A 177 8.50 33.35 10.21
C ALA A 177 9.40 34.18 9.29
N ALA A 178 10.43 33.56 8.68
CA ALA A 178 11.32 34.22 7.73
C ALA A 178 10.59 34.67 6.47
N ASP A 179 9.68 33.84 5.95
CA ASP A 179 8.86 34.14 4.77
C ASP A 179 7.86 35.26 5.05
N THR A 180 7.24 35.27 6.23
CA THR A 180 6.32 36.33 6.65
C THR A 180 7.07 37.67 6.74
N ALA A 181 8.22 37.70 7.42
CA ALA A 181 9.06 38.90 7.50
C ALA A 181 9.56 39.35 6.11
N ARG A 182 9.87 38.41 5.21
CA ARG A 182 10.25 38.72 3.83
C ARG A 182 9.07 39.28 3.03
N ALA A 183 7.88 38.71 3.17
CA ALA A 183 6.67 39.18 2.50
C ALA A 183 6.32 40.61 2.93
N GLU A 184 6.43 40.92 4.23
CA GLU A 184 6.27 42.26 4.77
C GLU A 184 7.28 43.25 4.19
N ARG A 185 8.58 42.88 4.16
CA ARG A 185 9.62 43.73 3.54
C ARG A 185 9.39 43.99 2.06
N LEU A 186 8.83 43.02 1.33
CA LEU A 186 8.61 43.09 -0.10
C LEU A 186 7.21 43.60 -0.48
N ASN A 187 6.37 43.97 0.51
CA ASN A 187 4.97 44.34 0.30
C ASN A 187 4.17 43.29 -0.51
N ILE A 188 4.47 42.01 -0.30
CA ILE A 188 3.71 40.90 -0.88
C ILE A 188 2.51 40.67 0.04
N ALA A 189 1.30 40.98 -0.43
CA ALA A 189 0.10 40.82 0.36
C ALA A 189 -0.05 39.38 0.89
N PRO A 190 -0.28 39.18 2.21
CA PRO A 190 -0.49 37.85 2.75
C PRO A 190 -1.78 37.27 2.16
N LYS A 191 -1.66 36.21 1.37
CA LYS A 191 -2.83 35.46 0.89
C LYS A 191 -3.37 34.60 2.04
N LEU A 192 -4.33 35.16 2.79
CA LEU A 192 -5.52 34.50 3.36
C LEU A 192 -6.12 35.35 4.50
N LYS A 193 -7.11 36.17 4.16
CA LYS A 193 -8.21 36.59 5.06
C LYS A 193 -9.50 36.58 4.25
N GLU A 194 -10.01 35.41 3.94
CA GLU A 194 -11.39 35.24 3.46
C GLU A 194 -12.00 34.01 4.12
N SER A 195 -12.63 34.24 5.28
CA SER A 195 -13.81 33.53 5.78
C SER A 195 -14.10 34.01 7.21
N ALA A 196 -14.66 35.21 7.30
CA ALA A 196 -15.43 35.66 8.47
C ALA A 196 -16.59 36.57 8.04
N ALA A 197 -17.04 36.45 6.78
CA ALA A 197 -18.08 37.30 6.18
C ALA A 197 -19.33 36.53 5.69
N ASP A 198 -19.33 35.18 5.67
CA ASP A 198 -20.46 34.39 5.18
C ASP A 198 -21.20 33.63 6.31
N ALA A 199 -21.30 34.24 7.49
CA ALA A 199 -22.20 33.82 8.56
C ALA A 199 -22.86 35.05 9.17
N SER A 200 -23.81 35.62 8.43
CA SER A 200 -24.85 36.52 8.93
C SER A 200 -26.17 36.12 8.29
#